data_AF-A0A949WFS0-F1
#
_entry.id   AF-A0A949WFS0-F1
#
_cell.length_a   1.000
_cell.length_b   1.000
_cell.length_c   1.000
_cell.angle_alpha   90.00
_cell.angle_beta   90.00
_cell.angle_gamma   90.00
#
_symmetry.space_group_name_H-M   'P 1'
#
loop_
_entity.id
_entity.type
_entity.pdbx_description
1 polymer ?
#
loop_
_entity_poly.entity_id
_entity_poly.type
_entity_poly.pdbx_seq_one_letter_code
_entity_poly.pdbx_strand_id
1 'polypeptide(L)'
;MDSKTLALGVVIGLAVGLAGGWVLKPAPDPQKQDVPSRPRERAGEKTEVPTGPKALYTGDDIDAARADERAKAKAGQDAAVEKATEALRREKKELASRLEQAEKDLAEAQAAKAPPEPPKPGKDPLVKFGKHADMVEIREAKWDELAETSGKMRLLLEKLMKAHAEGKEPDPADRQEIMALNRVLQGHAIKVLRKLPTHASGNGEYTHPISLANLMANALKGAGKPLTEAQLKRMAELGEDYEAAWEKAQAGYTEQTLKLEKLIDELELKHRFYDGCVGLMAADQRAVIVNEEWQHVVGIDLYSPALMLSLNVRPLLKASREELRAEALAQMSRGWKIEAAALEGQAFLVDNWLTELGDFLNPVSQSAAEVFRSTEALVLGRAQIKFMKELILALNLAGDSLKLVRGDDDVVYPRVVQAK
;
A
#
# COMPACT_ATOMS: atom_id res chain seq x y z
N MET A 1 10.31 18.39 -0.52
CA MET A 1 9.12 17.54 -0.76
C MET A 1 7.90 18.43 -0.56
N ASP A 2 7.11 18.59 -1.62
CA ASP A 2 5.95 19.48 -1.68
C ASP A 2 4.73 18.82 -0.99
N SER A 3 3.85 19.61 -0.35
CA SER A 3 2.70 19.12 0.44
C SER A 3 1.70 18.32 -0.38
N LYS A 4 1.79 18.40 -1.72
CA LYS A 4 0.91 17.71 -2.68
C LYS A 4 1.10 16.19 -2.73
N THR A 5 2.29 15.67 -2.42
CA THR A 5 2.53 14.21 -2.45
C THR A 5 1.97 13.48 -1.21
N LEU A 6 1.69 14.21 -0.12
CA LEU A 6 1.18 13.66 1.13
C LEU A 6 -0.34 13.40 1.10
N ALA A 7 -1.09 14.05 0.20
CA ALA A 7 -2.55 13.95 0.15
C ALA A 7 -3.05 12.60 -0.43
N LEU A 8 -2.31 11.98 -1.35
CA LEU A 8 -2.72 10.71 -1.97
C LEU A 8 -2.45 9.48 -1.08
N GLY A 9 -1.39 9.54 -0.25
CA GLY A 9 -1.06 8.48 0.70
C GLY A 9 -2.07 8.30 1.84
N VAL A 10 -2.88 9.33 2.15
CA VAL A 10 -3.89 9.29 3.21
C VAL A 10 -5.15 8.51 2.78
N VAL A 11 -5.43 8.41 1.48
CA VAL A 11 -6.60 7.64 0.98
C VAL A 11 -6.26 6.16 0.84
N ILE A 12 -5.02 5.83 0.47
CA ILE A 12 -4.55 4.45 0.28
C ILE A 12 -4.18 3.79 1.63
N GLY A 13 -3.81 4.58 2.65
CA GLY A 13 -3.50 4.13 4.01
C GLY A 13 -4.71 3.91 4.93
N LEU A 14 -5.95 3.99 4.43
CA LEU A 14 -7.16 3.77 5.23
C LEU A 14 -7.49 2.28 5.49
N ALA A 15 -6.60 1.36 5.09
CA ALA A 15 -6.79 -0.08 5.23
C ALA A 15 -6.38 -0.68 6.60
N VAL A 16 -5.50 -0.06 7.40
CA VAL A 16 -5.12 -0.62 8.73
C VAL A 16 -4.80 0.50 9.72
N GLY A 17 -5.82 0.97 10.42
CA GLY A 17 -5.62 1.57 11.73
C GLY A 17 -5.42 0.45 12.75
N LEU A 18 -4.19 -0.07 12.86
CA LEU A 18 -3.59 -0.71 14.05
C LEU A 18 -2.14 -1.14 13.72
N ALA A 19 -1.19 -0.39 14.27
CA ALA A 19 0.24 -0.70 14.46
C ALA A 19 1.13 -0.97 13.22
N GLY A 20 2.00 0.01 12.91
CA GLY A 20 3.40 -0.32 12.57
C GLY A 20 3.83 -0.30 11.10
N GLY A 21 3.19 0.47 10.23
CA GLY A 21 3.63 0.67 8.84
C GLY A 21 4.08 2.10 8.59
N TRP A 22 4.99 2.63 9.41
CA TRP A 22 5.67 3.87 9.05
C TRP A 22 6.37 3.65 7.72
N VAL A 23 6.13 4.57 6.79
CA VAL A 23 7.11 4.93 5.76
C VAL A 23 8.43 5.04 6.51
N LEU A 24 9.31 4.05 6.35
CA LEU A 24 10.72 4.27 6.58
C LEU A 24 11.04 5.40 5.63
N LYS A 25 11.08 6.63 6.16
CA LYS A 25 11.92 7.67 5.59
C LYS A 25 13.22 6.93 5.28
N PRO A 26 13.71 6.93 4.02
CA PRO A 26 15.11 6.57 3.84
C PRO A 26 15.87 7.36 4.90
N ALA A 27 16.73 6.67 5.66
CA ALA A 27 17.68 7.38 6.52
C ALA A 27 18.17 8.57 5.69
N PRO A 28 18.10 9.81 6.20
CA PRO A 28 18.55 10.96 5.43
C PRO A 28 19.87 10.54 4.83
N ASP A 29 19.97 10.59 3.49
CA ASP A 29 21.21 10.27 2.77
C ASP A 29 22.32 10.79 3.65
N PRO A 30 23.28 9.94 4.12
CA PRO A 30 24.30 10.39 5.04
C PRO A 30 24.80 11.66 4.44
N GLN A 31 24.50 12.81 5.09
CA GLN A 31 24.72 14.11 4.49
C GLN A 31 26.12 13.99 3.98
N LYS A 32 26.29 14.01 2.65
CA LYS A 32 27.61 14.11 2.08
C LYS A 32 28.11 15.33 2.81
N GLN A 33 29.02 15.14 3.76
CA GLN A 33 29.78 16.24 4.26
C GLN A 33 30.27 16.84 2.96
N ASP A 34 29.78 18.04 2.64
CA ASP A 34 30.47 18.93 1.76
C ASP A 34 31.80 19.16 2.47
N VAL A 35 32.68 18.15 2.39
CA VAL A 35 34.09 18.33 2.47
C VAL A 35 34.30 19.26 1.30
N PRO A 36 34.56 20.57 1.55
CA PRO A 36 34.71 21.51 0.48
C PRO A 36 35.74 20.90 -0.46
N SER A 37 35.29 20.56 -1.68
CA SER A 37 36.17 20.07 -2.71
C SER A 37 37.25 21.13 -2.81
N ARG A 38 38.50 20.78 -2.48
CA ARG A 38 39.62 21.69 -2.62
C ARG A 38 39.48 22.33 -4.01
N PRO A 39 39.43 23.66 -4.10
CA PRO A 39 39.25 24.31 -5.39
C PRO A 39 40.30 23.73 -6.32
N ARG A 40 39.85 23.13 -7.42
CA ARG A 40 40.73 22.74 -8.52
C ARG A 40 41.37 24.04 -8.97
N GLU A 41 42.64 24.23 -8.62
CA GLU A 41 43.42 25.40 -8.98
C GLU A 41 43.24 25.66 -10.46
N ARG A 42 42.52 26.74 -10.79
CA ARG A 42 42.62 27.36 -12.10
C ARG A 42 44.05 27.85 -12.21
N ALA A 43 44.88 27.08 -12.91
CA ALA A 43 46.16 27.54 -13.42
C ALA A 43 45.87 28.75 -14.33
N GLY A 44 46.05 29.97 -13.82
CA GLY A 44 45.95 31.16 -14.66
C GLY A 44 45.70 32.50 -13.96
N GLU A 45 45.29 32.54 -12.69
CA GLU A 45 45.03 33.82 -12.02
C GLU A 45 46.13 34.10 -10.99
N LYS A 46 46.99 35.08 -11.31
CA LYS A 46 48.00 35.62 -10.38
C LYS A 46 47.27 36.31 -9.24
N THR A 47 46.97 35.58 -8.18
CA THR A 47 46.62 36.17 -6.89
C THR A 47 47.85 36.91 -6.38
N GLU A 48 47.73 38.23 -6.27
CA GLU A 48 48.70 39.07 -5.55
C GLU A 48 48.81 38.54 -4.13
N VAL A 49 49.98 37.97 -3.82
CA VAL A 49 50.32 37.51 -2.48
C VAL A 49 50.37 38.75 -1.59
N PRO A 50 49.54 38.87 -0.55
CA PRO A 50 49.64 39.98 0.37
C PRO A 50 50.97 39.84 1.13
N THR A 51 51.95 40.67 0.77
CA THR A 51 53.22 40.84 1.49
C THR A 51 52.99 41.70 2.74
N GLY A 52 52.13 41.22 3.63
CA GLY A 52 52.11 41.65 5.02
C GLY A 52 53.10 40.83 5.85
N PRO A 53 53.58 41.33 7.00
CA PRO A 53 54.49 40.58 7.85
C PRO A 53 53.84 39.24 8.22
N LYS A 54 54.47 38.13 7.80
CA LYS A 54 54.08 36.78 8.21
C LYS A 54 54.32 36.68 9.72
N ALA A 55 53.32 37.01 10.51
CA ALA A 55 53.21 36.51 11.86
C ALA A 55 53.12 34.99 11.73
N LEU A 56 54.22 34.31 12.05
CA LEU A 56 54.25 32.85 12.19
C LEU A 56 53.33 32.55 13.36
N TYR A 57 52.09 32.17 13.08
CA TYR A 57 51.23 31.52 14.06
C TYR A 57 52.03 30.34 14.62
N THR A 58 52.23 30.34 15.92
CA THR A 58 52.93 29.24 16.58
C THR A 58 52.03 28.00 16.56
N GLY A 59 52.61 26.81 16.76
CA GLY A 59 51.79 25.60 16.91
C GLY A 59 50.71 25.76 17.98
N ASP A 60 51.01 26.55 19.02
CA ASP A 60 50.11 26.84 20.13
C ASP A 60 48.87 27.63 19.71
N ASP A 61 48.99 28.56 18.76
CA ASP A 61 47.85 29.35 18.26
C ASP A 61 46.87 28.49 17.45
N ILE A 62 47.40 27.53 16.68
CA ILE A 62 46.60 26.59 15.88
C ILE A 62 45.86 25.62 16.79
N ASP A 63 46.51 25.13 17.84
CA ASP A 63 45.91 24.22 18.80
C ASP A 63 44.85 24.92 19.66
N ALA A 64 45.06 26.20 20.01
CA ALA A 64 44.05 27.03 20.68
C ALA A 64 42.80 27.25 19.81
N ALA A 65 42.98 27.56 18.51
CA ALA A 65 41.86 27.72 17.58
C ALA A 65 41.07 26.42 17.38
N ARG A 66 41.77 25.27 17.26
CA ARG A 66 41.13 23.95 17.16
C ARG A 66 40.39 23.56 18.44
N ALA A 67 40.91 23.94 19.61
CA ALA A 67 40.23 23.71 20.88
C ALA A 67 38.92 24.51 20.97
N ASP A 68 38.93 25.78 20.53
CA ASP A 68 37.73 26.62 20.48
C ASP A 68 36.69 26.10 19.47
N GLU A 69 37.12 25.68 18.27
CA GLU A 69 36.22 25.05 17.29
C GLU A 69 35.59 23.75 17.82
N ARG A 70 36.37 22.90 18.49
CA ARG A 70 35.85 21.68 19.12
C ARG A 70 34.87 22.00 20.25
N ALA A 71 35.13 23.03 21.05
CA ALA A 71 34.23 23.47 22.10
C ALA A 71 32.90 23.98 21.53
N LYS A 72 32.94 24.78 20.45
CA LYS A 72 31.76 25.28 19.75
C LYS A 72 30.96 24.15 19.08
N ALA A 73 31.65 23.21 18.42
CA ALA A 73 31.00 22.05 17.80
C ALA A 73 30.31 21.17 18.84
N LYS A 74 30.97 20.92 19.99
CA LYS A 74 30.40 20.16 21.10
C LYS A 74 29.19 20.87 21.70
N ALA A 75 29.27 22.18 21.93
CA ALA A 75 28.14 22.97 22.43
C ALA A 75 26.94 22.96 21.46
N GLY A 76 27.19 23.01 20.14
CA GLY A 76 26.16 22.89 19.11
C GLY A 76 25.52 21.50 19.08
N GLN A 77 26.32 20.44 19.25
CA GLN A 77 25.83 19.07 19.34
C GLN A 77 25.00 18.84 20.60
N ASP A 78 25.45 19.32 21.75
CA ASP A 78 24.74 19.20 23.03
C ASP A 78 23.39 19.93 22.97
N ALA A 79 23.35 21.15 22.42
CA ALA A 79 22.11 21.91 22.22
C ALA A 79 21.13 21.21 21.23
N ALA A 80 21.65 20.58 20.17
CA ALA A 80 20.83 19.83 19.24
C ALA A 80 20.23 18.56 19.88
N VAL A 81 21.02 17.85 20.69
CA VAL A 81 20.58 16.68 21.45
C VAL A 81 19.52 17.08 22.49
N GLU A 82 19.71 18.18 23.19
CA GLU A 82 18.74 18.71 24.16
C GLU A 82 17.40 19.04 23.48
N LYS A 83 17.43 19.78 22.36
CA LYS A 83 16.22 20.11 21.59
C LYS A 83 15.50 18.87 21.06
N ALA A 84 16.25 17.87 20.57
CA ALA A 84 15.66 16.60 20.12
C ALA A 84 15.03 15.81 21.29
N THR A 85 15.67 15.83 22.46
CA THR A 85 15.15 15.17 23.67
C THR A 85 13.87 15.83 24.17
N GLU A 86 13.78 17.16 24.10
CA GLU A 86 12.54 17.88 24.43
C GLU A 86 11.41 17.58 23.45
N ALA A 87 11.70 17.53 22.14
CA ALA A 87 10.72 17.17 21.12
C ALA A 87 10.17 15.76 21.35
N LEU A 88 11.05 14.78 21.62
CA LEU A 88 10.65 13.40 21.95
C LEU A 88 9.83 13.32 23.24
N ARG A 89 10.15 14.14 24.26
CA ARG A 89 9.34 14.20 25.49
C ARG A 89 7.94 14.75 25.23
N ARG A 90 7.80 15.77 24.37
CA ARG A 90 6.48 16.32 23.98
C ARG A 90 5.67 15.29 23.20
N GLU A 91 6.28 14.63 22.22
CA GLU A 91 5.64 13.58 21.42
C GLU A 91 5.20 12.40 22.30
N LYS A 92 6.05 11.95 23.24
CA LYS A 92 5.69 10.89 24.19
C LYS A 92 4.49 11.28 25.06
N LYS A 93 4.41 12.55 25.49
CA LYS A 93 3.28 13.04 26.29
C LYS A 93 1.99 13.11 25.46
N GLU A 94 2.08 13.55 24.22
CA GLU A 94 0.95 13.57 23.29
C GLU A 94 0.44 12.16 22.97
N LEU A 95 1.35 11.22 22.67
CA LEU A 95 1.00 9.82 22.42
C LEU A 95 0.40 9.15 23.64
N ALA A 96 0.91 9.41 24.85
CA ALA A 96 0.33 8.91 26.09
C ALA A 96 -1.10 9.43 26.30
N SER A 97 -1.34 10.72 26.05
CA SER A 97 -2.69 11.30 26.13
C SER A 97 -3.65 10.73 25.08
N ARG A 98 -3.18 10.46 23.86
CA ARG A 98 -3.97 9.80 22.81
C ARG A 98 -4.28 8.34 23.15
N LEU A 99 -3.34 7.63 23.77
CA LEU A 99 -3.53 6.25 24.22
C LEU A 99 -4.56 6.20 25.34
N GLU A 100 -4.47 7.08 26.33
CA GLU A 100 -5.45 7.21 27.42
C GLU A 100 -6.85 7.53 26.88
N GLN A 101 -6.95 8.45 25.91
CA GLN A 101 -8.24 8.75 25.27
C GLN A 101 -8.78 7.52 24.49
N ALA A 102 -7.93 6.81 23.75
CA ALA A 102 -8.34 5.62 23.02
C ALA A 102 -8.76 4.47 23.95
N GLU A 103 -8.09 4.28 25.08
CA GLU A 103 -8.47 3.32 26.12
C GLU A 103 -9.81 3.71 26.77
N LYS A 104 -10.02 5.00 27.01
CA LYS A 104 -11.30 5.51 27.50
C LYS A 104 -12.42 5.31 26.49
N ASP A 105 -12.21 5.64 25.22
CA ASP A 105 -13.18 5.42 24.13
C ASP A 105 -13.50 3.91 23.99
N LEU A 106 -12.49 3.04 24.12
CA LEU A 106 -12.66 1.60 24.11
C LEU A 106 -13.46 1.11 25.32
N ALA A 107 -13.17 1.62 26.52
CA ALA A 107 -13.87 1.28 27.75
C ALA A 107 -15.32 1.78 27.71
N GLU A 108 -15.59 2.99 27.21
CA GLU A 108 -16.93 3.54 27.01
C GLU A 108 -17.70 2.71 25.96
N ALA A 109 -17.05 2.32 24.85
CA ALA A 109 -17.64 1.42 23.86
C ALA A 109 -17.92 0.01 24.40
N GLN A 110 -17.13 -0.47 25.36
CA GLN A 110 -17.35 -1.74 26.05
C GLN A 110 -18.44 -1.62 27.12
N ALA A 111 -18.49 -0.52 27.87
CA ALA A 111 -19.48 -0.26 28.91
C ALA A 111 -20.87 0.09 28.34
N ALA A 112 -20.92 0.67 27.14
CA ALA A 112 -22.15 0.91 26.39
C ALA A 112 -22.75 -0.38 25.78
N LYS A 113 -22.06 -1.52 25.87
CA LYS A 113 -22.68 -2.81 25.56
C LYS A 113 -23.53 -3.26 26.74
N ALA A 114 -24.83 -2.97 26.66
CA ALA A 114 -25.83 -3.84 27.27
C ALA A 114 -25.49 -5.31 26.91
N PRO A 115 -25.79 -6.29 27.79
CA PRO A 115 -25.74 -7.69 27.39
C PRO A 115 -26.50 -7.80 26.07
N PRO A 116 -25.92 -8.38 25.01
CA PRO A 116 -26.65 -8.53 23.77
C PRO A 116 -27.95 -9.24 24.13
N GLU A 117 -29.09 -8.58 23.87
CA GLU A 117 -30.32 -9.32 23.68
C GLU A 117 -29.96 -10.51 22.80
N PRO A 118 -30.44 -11.74 23.12
CA PRO A 118 -30.20 -12.89 22.26
C PRO A 118 -30.51 -12.43 20.83
N PRO A 119 -29.52 -12.50 19.91
CA PRO A 119 -29.61 -11.80 18.65
C PRO A 119 -30.91 -12.24 18.00
N LYS A 120 -31.80 -11.26 17.74
CA LYS A 120 -32.93 -11.49 16.84
C LYS A 120 -32.31 -12.13 15.61
N PRO A 121 -32.83 -13.27 15.11
CA PRO A 121 -32.26 -13.95 13.96
C PRO A 121 -31.90 -12.92 12.91
N GLY A 122 -30.59 -12.74 12.67
CA GLY A 122 -30.12 -11.85 11.63
C GLY A 122 -30.82 -12.24 10.34
N LYS A 123 -31.24 -11.25 9.53
CA LYS A 123 -31.76 -11.57 8.20
C LYS A 123 -30.66 -12.35 7.49
N ASP A 124 -30.98 -13.58 7.13
CA ASP A 124 -30.07 -14.45 6.41
C ASP A 124 -29.42 -13.70 5.23
N PRO A 125 -28.10 -13.93 4.97
CA PRO A 125 -27.43 -13.29 3.86
C PRO A 125 -28.15 -13.64 2.56
N LEU A 126 -28.25 -12.67 1.65
CA LEU A 126 -28.96 -12.83 0.38
C LEU A 126 -28.28 -13.85 -0.53
N VAL A 127 -26.95 -13.95 -0.43
CA VAL A 127 -26.14 -14.92 -1.17
C VAL A 127 -25.45 -15.82 -0.15
N LYS A 128 -25.64 -17.13 -0.31
CA LYS A 128 -25.09 -18.18 0.55
C LYS A 128 -24.36 -19.20 -0.32
N PHE A 129 -23.12 -19.50 0.03
CA PHE A 129 -22.33 -20.59 -0.56
C PHE A 129 -21.19 -20.97 0.38
N GLY A 130 -20.72 -22.20 0.23
CA GLY A 130 -19.59 -22.75 0.98
C GLY A 130 -19.83 -22.83 2.49
N LYS A 131 -18.80 -23.30 3.19
CA LYS A 131 -18.80 -23.46 4.66
C LYS A 131 -18.86 -22.13 5.43
N HIS A 132 -18.56 -21.01 4.77
CA HIS A 132 -18.48 -19.69 5.40
C HIS A 132 -19.85 -18.99 5.51
N ALA A 133 -20.88 -19.45 4.80
CA ALA A 133 -22.23 -18.87 4.86
C ALA A 133 -22.89 -18.97 6.23
N ASP A 134 -22.53 -19.99 7.02
CA ASP A 134 -23.08 -20.22 8.35
C ASP A 134 -22.31 -19.51 9.48
N MET A 135 -21.21 -18.82 9.15
CA MET A 135 -20.46 -18.03 10.13
C MET A 135 -21.33 -16.93 10.73
N VAL A 136 -21.29 -16.79 12.06
CA VAL A 136 -22.05 -15.77 12.79
C VAL A 136 -21.78 -14.38 12.24
N GLU A 137 -20.53 -14.08 11.88
CA GLU A 137 -20.12 -12.77 11.38
C GLU A 137 -20.66 -12.45 9.98
N ILE A 138 -20.97 -13.48 9.18
CA ILE A 138 -21.60 -13.35 7.86
C ILE A 138 -23.12 -13.26 8.01
N ARG A 139 -23.72 -14.07 8.89
CA ARG A 139 -25.17 -14.09 9.12
C ARG A 139 -25.70 -12.85 9.84
N GLU A 140 -24.94 -12.34 10.80
CA GLU A 140 -25.32 -11.18 11.61
C GLU A 140 -24.71 -9.86 11.09
N ALA A 141 -24.00 -9.91 9.96
CA ALA A 141 -23.53 -8.68 9.31
C ALA A 141 -24.73 -7.81 8.90
N LYS A 142 -24.59 -6.51 9.17
CA LYS A 142 -25.58 -5.50 8.80
C LYS A 142 -25.41 -5.12 7.33
N TRP A 143 -25.68 -6.05 6.43
CA TRP A 143 -25.40 -5.89 5.01
C TRP A 143 -26.06 -4.66 4.38
N ASP A 144 -27.27 -4.30 4.80
CA ASP A 144 -27.96 -3.08 4.36
C ASP A 144 -27.14 -1.82 4.73
N GLU A 145 -26.63 -1.72 5.97
CA GLU A 145 -25.80 -0.59 6.46
C GLU A 145 -24.42 -0.54 5.76
N LEU A 146 -23.78 -1.71 5.58
CA LEU A 146 -22.49 -1.81 4.91
C LEU A 146 -22.60 -1.41 3.43
N ALA A 147 -23.67 -1.83 2.76
CA ALA A 147 -23.92 -1.51 1.36
C ALA A 147 -24.20 -0.01 1.17
N GLU A 148 -25.04 0.59 2.02
CA GLU A 148 -25.29 2.04 2.01
C GLU A 148 -24.00 2.83 2.24
N THR A 149 -23.21 2.42 3.24
CA THR A 149 -21.92 3.04 3.57
C THR A 149 -20.94 2.97 2.41
N SER A 150 -20.81 1.80 1.76
CA SER A 150 -19.94 1.60 0.62
C SER A 150 -20.37 2.47 -0.57
N GLY A 151 -21.67 2.58 -0.82
CA GLY A 151 -22.21 3.45 -1.87
C GLY A 151 -21.87 4.94 -1.65
N LYS A 152 -22.06 5.45 -0.41
CA LYS A 152 -21.69 6.82 -0.06
C LYS A 152 -20.19 7.06 -0.18
N MET A 153 -19.37 6.15 0.35
CA MET A 153 -17.92 6.27 0.34
C MET A 153 -17.38 6.25 -1.09
N ARG A 154 -17.92 5.39 -1.97
CA ARG A 154 -17.58 5.37 -3.40
C ARG A 154 -17.76 6.74 -4.06
N LEU A 155 -18.92 7.38 -3.89
CA LEU A 155 -19.18 8.70 -4.48
C LEU A 155 -18.19 9.78 -4.00
N LEU A 156 -17.80 9.74 -2.72
CA LEU A 156 -16.81 10.66 -2.18
C LEU A 156 -15.40 10.37 -2.71
N LEU A 157 -15.01 9.09 -2.83
CA LEU A 157 -13.73 8.70 -3.43
C LEU A 157 -13.64 9.15 -4.89
N GLU A 158 -14.72 9.00 -5.67
CA GLU A 158 -14.80 9.53 -7.05
C GLU A 158 -14.63 11.05 -7.10
N LYS A 159 -15.25 11.78 -6.16
CA LYS A 159 -15.08 13.23 -6.03
C LYS A 159 -13.63 13.60 -5.70
N LEU A 160 -12.98 12.87 -4.79
CA LEU A 160 -11.57 13.07 -4.47
C LEU A 160 -10.68 12.85 -5.70
N MET A 161 -10.92 11.78 -6.47
CA MET A 161 -10.13 11.45 -7.66
C MET A 161 -10.29 12.49 -8.76
N LYS A 162 -11.51 12.99 -8.98
CA LYS A 162 -11.76 14.10 -9.92
C LYS A 162 -11.05 15.38 -9.50
N ALA A 163 -11.14 15.76 -8.23
CA ALA A 163 -10.43 16.93 -7.71
C ALA A 163 -8.91 16.81 -7.92
N HIS A 164 -8.35 15.62 -7.63
CA HIS A 164 -6.93 15.34 -7.84
C HIS A 164 -6.51 15.43 -9.31
N ALA A 165 -7.30 14.84 -10.22
CA ALA A 165 -7.06 14.92 -11.66
C ALA A 165 -7.09 16.37 -12.18
N GLU A 166 -7.92 17.22 -11.59
CA GLU A 166 -8.01 18.66 -11.89
C GLU A 166 -6.95 19.51 -11.17
N GLY A 167 -6.08 18.90 -10.36
CA GLY A 167 -5.06 19.60 -9.56
C GLY A 167 -5.64 20.46 -8.44
N LYS A 168 -6.88 20.18 -8.01
CA LYS A 168 -7.57 20.85 -6.91
C LYS A 168 -7.32 20.12 -5.60
N GLU A 169 -7.24 20.88 -4.51
CA GLU A 169 -7.26 20.28 -3.18
C GLU A 169 -8.65 19.73 -2.88
N PRO A 170 -8.77 18.48 -2.39
CA PRO A 170 -10.07 17.95 -2.03
C PRO A 170 -10.65 18.65 -0.80
N ASP A 171 -11.98 18.67 -0.69
CA ASP A 171 -12.67 19.26 0.46
C ASP A 171 -12.29 18.50 1.76
N PRO A 172 -11.82 19.20 2.81
CA PRO A 172 -11.57 18.57 4.11
C PRO A 172 -12.80 17.82 4.67
N ALA A 173 -14.02 18.30 4.41
CA ALA A 173 -15.24 17.65 4.88
C ALA A 173 -15.45 16.28 4.21
N ASP A 174 -15.17 16.17 2.91
CA ASP A 174 -15.25 14.89 2.19
C ASP A 174 -14.28 13.86 2.80
N ARG A 175 -13.05 14.30 3.15
CA ARG A 175 -12.05 13.41 3.79
C ARG A 175 -12.51 12.94 5.16
N GLN A 176 -13.08 13.82 5.98
CA GLN A 176 -13.60 13.46 7.30
C GLN A 176 -14.76 12.46 7.19
N GLU A 177 -15.67 12.66 6.23
CA GLU A 177 -16.77 11.75 5.98
C GLU A 177 -16.29 10.38 5.49
N ILE A 178 -15.31 10.34 4.56
CA ILE A 178 -14.67 9.08 4.12
C ILE A 178 -14.08 8.32 5.32
N MET A 179 -13.39 9.02 6.23
CA MET A 179 -12.85 8.38 7.44
C MET A 179 -13.95 7.80 8.33
N ALA A 180 -15.07 8.50 8.48
CA ALA A 180 -16.21 8.02 9.27
C ALA A 180 -16.85 6.77 8.65
N LEU A 181 -17.13 6.81 7.34
CA LEU A 181 -17.68 5.67 6.59
C LEU A 181 -16.73 4.47 6.61
N ASN A 182 -15.42 4.70 6.45
CA ASN A 182 -14.42 3.63 6.50
C ASN A 182 -14.39 2.91 7.85
N ARG A 183 -14.63 3.59 8.98
CA ARG A 183 -14.71 2.91 10.31
C ARG A 183 -15.84 1.89 10.37
N VAL A 184 -16.97 2.15 9.72
CA VAL A 184 -18.10 1.21 9.67
C VAL A 184 -17.71 -0.03 8.87
N LEU A 185 -17.08 0.15 7.69
CA LEU A 185 -16.60 -0.96 6.85
C LEU A 185 -15.49 -1.76 7.53
N GLN A 186 -14.53 -1.08 8.17
CA GLN A 186 -13.49 -1.70 9.00
C GLN A 186 -14.10 -2.51 10.14
N GLY A 187 -15.20 -2.05 10.74
CA GLY A 187 -15.94 -2.81 11.76
C GLY A 187 -16.39 -4.18 11.27
N HIS A 188 -16.75 -4.34 9.99
CA HIS A 188 -17.00 -5.64 9.39
C HIS A 188 -15.69 -6.41 9.12
N ALA A 189 -14.69 -5.77 8.50
CA ALA A 189 -13.40 -6.39 8.21
C ALA A 189 -12.74 -7.00 9.48
N ILE A 190 -12.77 -6.29 10.61
CA ILE A 190 -12.27 -6.76 11.91
C ILE A 190 -13.03 -7.98 12.41
N LYS A 191 -14.34 -8.06 12.20
CA LYS A 191 -15.15 -9.22 12.62
C LYS A 191 -14.76 -10.48 11.87
N VAL A 192 -14.45 -10.36 10.58
CA VAL A 192 -14.08 -11.49 9.70
C VAL A 192 -12.57 -11.75 9.62
N LEU A 193 -11.75 -10.86 10.19
CA LEU A 193 -10.29 -10.96 10.23
C LEU A 193 -9.84 -12.32 10.75
N ARG A 194 -8.95 -12.99 9.99
CA ARG A 194 -8.45 -14.35 10.25
C ARG A 194 -9.52 -15.46 10.31
N LYS A 195 -10.78 -15.20 9.94
CA LYS A 195 -11.85 -16.20 9.87
C LYS A 195 -12.16 -16.63 8.44
N LEU A 196 -11.91 -15.74 7.48
CA LEU A 196 -11.97 -16.05 6.06
C LEU A 196 -10.55 -16.28 5.53
N PRO A 197 -10.32 -17.33 4.71
CA PRO A 197 -8.99 -17.64 4.21
C PRO A 197 -8.55 -16.56 3.20
N THR A 198 -7.33 -16.06 3.38
CA THR A 198 -6.71 -15.09 2.48
C THR A 198 -5.19 -15.03 2.69
N HIS A 199 -4.45 -14.61 1.66
CA HIS A 199 -3.05 -14.21 1.70
C HIS A 199 -2.86 -12.69 1.86
N ALA A 200 -3.94 -11.89 1.86
CA ALA A 200 -3.92 -10.43 2.01
C ALA A 200 -4.67 -9.98 3.28
N SER A 201 -4.13 -10.23 4.48
CA SER A 201 -4.86 -9.97 5.73
C SER A 201 -5.40 -8.53 5.86
N GLY A 202 -6.59 -8.40 6.45
CA GLY A 202 -7.36 -7.16 6.55
C GLY A 202 -8.32 -7.02 5.37
N ASN A 203 -7.79 -6.51 4.24
CA ASN A 203 -8.61 -6.26 3.05
C ASN A 203 -8.98 -7.55 2.29
N GLY A 204 -8.21 -8.61 2.43
CA GLY A 204 -8.46 -9.92 1.84
C GLY A 204 -9.71 -10.59 2.41
N GLU A 205 -9.96 -10.49 3.72
CA GLU A 205 -11.19 -11.00 4.32
C GLU A 205 -12.40 -10.14 3.95
N TYR A 206 -12.24 -8.81 3.89
CA TYR A 206 -13.29 -7.90 3.43
C TYR A 206 -13.68 -8.17 1.97
N THR A 207 -12.69 -8.40 1.11
CA THR A 207 -12.88 -8.73 -0.32
C THR A 207 -13.12 -10.22 -0.58
N HIS A 208 -13.40 -11.01 0.45
CA HIS A 208 -13.77 -12.41 0.24
C HIS A 208 -15.05 -12.49 -0.61
N PRO A 209 -15.18 -13.45 -1.54
CA PRO A 209 -16.34 -13.57 -2.43
C PRO A 209 -17.69 -13.53 -1.70
N ILE A 210 -17.81 -14.17 -0.54
CA ILE A 210 -19.07 -14.17 0.21
C ILE A 210 -19.45 -12.79 0.76
N SER A 211 -18.45 -12.00 1.16
CA SER A 211 -18.61 -10.63 1.64
C SER A 211 -18.99 -9.72 0.47
N LEU A 212 -18.25 -9.80 -0.64
CA LEU A 212 -18.50 -9.01 -1.84
C LEU A 212 -19.88 -9.29 -2.45
N ALA A 213 -20.29 -10.56 -2.56
CA ALA A 213 -21.58 -10.95 -3.09
C ALA A 213 -22.74 -10.34 -2.30
N ASN A 214 -22.68 -10.43 -0.97
CA ASN A 214 -23.72 -9.87 -0.10
C ASN A 214 -23.69 -8.35 -0.10
N LEU A 215 -22.52 -7.72 -0.18
CA LEU A 215 -22.40 -6.26 -0.29
C LEU A 215 -23.03 -5.75 -1.61
N MET A 216 -22.72 -6.39 -2.73
CA MET A 216 -23.31 -6.07 -4.04
C MET A 216 -24.83 -6.29 -4.07
N ALA A 217 -25.29 -7.44 -3.58
CA ALA A 217 -26.72 -7.77 -3.57
C ALA A 217 -27.53 -6.78 -2.72
N ASN A 218 -27.02 -6.39 -1.55
CA ASN A 218 -27.70 -5.42 -0.68
C ASN A 218 -27.60 -3.98 -1.23
N ALA A 219 -26.50 -3.61 -1.91
CA ALA A 219 -26.40 -2.30 -2.58
C ALA A 219 -27.45 -2.17 -3.70
N LEU A 220 -27.60 -3.22 -4.52
CA LEU A 220 -28.62 -3.30 -5.55
C LEU A 220 -30.04 -3.25 -5.00
N LYS A 221 -30.32 -4.00 -3.92
CA LYS A 221 -31.59 -3.95 -3.21
C LYS A 221 -31.89 -2.56 -2.66
N GLY A 222 -30.92 -1.91 -2.00
CA GLY A 222 -31.05 -0.54 -1.49
C GLY A 222 -31.30 0.51 -2.57
N ALA A 223 -30.76 0.28 -3.78
CA ALA A 223 -30.99 1.11 -4.95
C ALA A 223 -32.31 0.82 -5.70
N GLY A 224 -33.17 -0.07 -5.17
CA GLY A 224 -34.43 -0.45 -5.81
C GLY A 224 -34.26 -1.29 -7.09
N LYS A 225 -33.08 -1.90 -7.28
CA LYS A 225 -32.72 -2.75 -8.43
C LYS A 225 -32.24 -4.13 -7.97
N PRO A 226 -33.01 -4.86 -7.14
CA PRO A 226 -32.55 -6.11 -6.55
C PRO A 226 -32.18 -7.13 -7.62
N LEU A 227 -31.25 -8.02 -7.30
CA LEU A 227 -30.98 -9.21 -8.10
C LEU A 227 -32.23 -10.10 -8.12
N THR A 228 -32.50 -10.74 -9.25
CA THR A 228 -33.52 -11.79 -9.35
C THR A 228 -33.08 -13.04 -8.60
N GLU A 229 -34.02 -13.92 -8.26
CA GLU A 229 -33.70 -15.21 -7.64
C GLU A 229 -32.73 -16.04 -8.48
N ALA A 230 -32.88 -16.00 -9.81
CA ALA A 230 -31.97 -16.67 -10.73
C ALA A 230 -30.54 -16.07 -10.69
N GLN A 231 -30.43 -14.74 -10.63
CA GLN A 231 -29.14 -14.07 -10.47
C GLN A 231 -28.49 -14.40 -9.12
N LEU A 232 -29.25 -14.39 -8.01
CA LEU A 232 -28.75 -14.76 -6.68
C LEU A 232 -28.25 -16.21 -6.65
N LYS A 233 -29.02 -17.14 -7.23
CA LYS A 233 -28.61 -18.54 -7.35
C LYS A 233 -27.31 -18.68 -8.15
N ARG A 234 -27.23 -18.02 -9.31
CA ARG A 234 -26.03 -18.10 -10.15
C ARG A 234 -24.81 -17.44 -9.49
N MET A 235 -25.01 -16.39 -8.72
CA MET A 235 -23.97 -15.75 -7.91
C MET A 235 -23.46 -16.69 -6.81
N ALA A 236 -24.34 -17.48 -6.18
CA ALA A 236 -23.93 -18.52 -5.23
C ALA A 236 -23.13 -19.64 -5.91
N GLU A 237 -23.54 -20.10 -7.10
CA GLU A 237 -22.80 -21.10 -7.89
C GLU A 237 -21.38 -20.62 -8.23
N LEU A 238 -21.21 -19.35 -8.63
CA LEU A 238 -19.88 -18.75 -8.83
C LEU A 238 -19.03 -18.77 -7.55
N GLY A 239 -19.67 -18.63 -6.39
CA GLY A 239 -19.03 -18.70 -5.08
C GLY A 239 -18.52 -20.10 -4.75
N GLU A 240 -19.31 -21.14 -5.05
CA GLU A 240 -18.87 -22.53 -4.93
C GLU A 240 -17.70 -22.86 -5.88
N ASP A 241 -17.76 -22.35 -7.12
CA ASP A 241 -16.66 -22.49 -8.09
C ASP A 241 -15.36 -21.85 -7.57
N TYR A 242 -15.46 -20.68 -6.93
CA TYR A 242 -14.34 -20.03 -6.26
C TYR A 242 -13.77 -20.89 -5.13
N GLU A 243 -14.62 -21.38 -4.20
CA GLU A 243 -14.17 -22.17 -3.05
C GLU A 243 -13.43 -23.44 -3.51
N ALA A 244 -13.97 -24.15 -4.50
CA ALA A 244 -13.33 -25.33 -5.07
C ALA A 244 -11.97 -25.00 -5.73
N ALA A 245 -11.90 -23.91 -6.50
CA ALA A 245 -10.67 -23.47 -7.14
C ALA A 245 -9.62 -23.01 -6.12
N TRP A 246 -10.06 -22.33 -5.06
CA TRP A 246 -9.22 -21.84 -3.97
C TRP A 246 -8.65 -22.99 -3.13
N GLU A 247 -9.47 -23.96 -2.75
CA GLU A 247 -9.02 -25.16 -2.04
C GLU A 247 -8.00 -25.94 -2.89
N LYS A 248 -8.25 -26.07 -4.20
CA LYS A 248 -7.31 -26.70 -5.12
C LYS A 248 -5.97 -25.93 -5.21
N ALA A 249 -6.02 -24.61 -5.32
CA ALA A 249 -4.81 -23.77 -5.37
C ALA A 249 -3.99 -23.94 -4.09
N GLN A 250 -4.65 -23.83 -2.92
CA GLN A 250 -3.99 -24.00 -1.62
C GLN A 250 -3.37 -25.38 -1.44
N ALA A 251 -4.03 -26.44 -1.88
CA ALA A 251 -3.50 -27.81 -1.82
C ALA A 251 -2.25 -28.00 -2.72
N GLY A 252 -2.09 -27.18 -3.76
CA GLY A 252 -0.94 -27.20 -4.65
C GLY A 252 0.28 -26.43 -4.14
N TYR A 253 0.13 -25.62 -3.09
CA TYR A 253 1.23 -24.81 -2.57
C TYR A 253 2.26 -25.65 -1.82
N THR A 254 3.53 -25.34 -2.02
CA THR A 254 4.67 -25.96 -1.34
C THR A 254 5.49 -24.90 -0.59
N GLU A 255 6.55 -25.32 0.11
CA GLU A 255 7.53 -24.40 0.71
C GLU A 255 8.32 -23.57 -0.32
N GLN A 256 8.25 -23.96 -1.60
CA GLN A 256 8.89 -23.27 -2.72
C GLN A 256 7.97 -22.21 -3.34
N THR A 257 6.66 -22.24 -3.04
CA THR A 257 5.69 -21.28 -3.55
C THR A 257 5.91 -19.91 -2.89
N LEU A 258 6.11 -18.89 -3.70
CA LEU A 258 6.36 -17.53 -3.23
C LEU A 258 5.12 -16.94 -2.55
N LYS A 259 5.31 -16.07 -1.55
CA LYS A 259 4.17 -15.37 -0.93
C LYS A 259 3.41 -14.50 -1.93
N LEU A 260 4.13 -13.79 -2.82
CA LEU A 260 3.54 -13.06 -3.95
C LEU A 260 2.72 -13.97 -4.89
N GLU A 261 3.18 -15.19 -5.16
CA GLU A 261 2.47 -16.14 -6.01
C GLU A 261 1.09 -16.49 -5.44
N LYS A 262 1.07 -16.80 -4.15
CA LYS A 262 -0.18 -17.07 -3.42
C LYS A 262 -1.14 -15.87 -3.43
N LEU A 263 -0.61 -14.66 -3.26
CA LEU A 263 -1.38 -13.41 -3.31
C LEU A 263 -2.00 -13.18 -4.70
N ILE A 264 -1.22 -13.36 -5.77
CA ILE A 264 -1.67 -13.17 -7.16
C ILE A 264 -2.66 -14.26 -7.59
N ASP A 265 -2.46 -15.51 -7.15
CA ASP A 265 -3.43 -16.59 -7.37
C ASP A 265 -4.79 -16.28 -6.71
N GLU A 266 -4.79 -15.79 -5.47
CA GLU A 266 -6.01 -15.34 -4.79
C GLU A 266 -6.70 -14.20 -5.54
N LEU A 267 -5.91 -13.17 -5.93
CA LEU A 267 -6.43 -12.02 -6.67
C LEU A 267 -7.11 -12.47 -7.97
N GLU A 268 -6.50 -13.38 -8.72
CA GLU A 268 -7.03 -13.88 -9.99
C GLU A 268 -8.38 -14.59 -9.79
N LEU A 269 -8.47 -15.45 -8.76
CA LEU A 269 -9.71 -16.18 -8.45
C LEU A 269 -10.82 -15.22 -8.01
N LYS A 270 -10.51 -14.26 -7.14
CA LYS A 270 -11.48 -13.25 -6.70
C LYS A 270 -11.90 -12.32 -7.83
N HIS A 271 -10.99 -11.96 -8.73
CA HIS A 271 -11.27 -11.13 -9.91
C HIS A 271 -12.24 -11.86 -10.85
N ARG A 272 -12.00 -13.14 -11.15
CA ARG A 272 -12.92 -13.97 -11.94
C ARG A 272 -14.31 -14.07 -11.30
N PHE A 273 -14.37 -14.26 -9.98
CA PHE A 273 -15.64 -14.27 -9.25
C PHE A 273 -16.40 -12.94 -9.40
N TYR A 274 -15.71 -11.81 -9.18
CA TYR A 274 -16.29 -10.48 -9.32
C TYR A 274 -16.80 -10.23 -10.74
N ASP A 275 -16.00 -10.51 -11.77
CA ASP A 275 -16.40 -10.33 -13.17
C ASP A 275 -17.61 -11.19 -13.52
N GLY A 276 -17.63 -12.43 -13.02
CA GLY A 276 -18.78 -13.31 -13.12
C GLY A 276 -20.04 -12.67 -12.50
N CYS A 277 -19.94 -12.12 -11.29
CA CYS A 277 -21.04 -11.44 -10.62
C CYS A 277 -21.56 -10.24 -11.41
N VAL A 278 -20.66 -9.36 -11.88
CA VAL A 278 -21.02 -8.19 -12.70
C VAL A 278 -21.64 -8.62 -14.03
N GLY A 279 -21.15 -9.71 -14.63
CA GLY A 279 -21.69 -10.28 -15.87
C GLY A 279 -23.14 -10.79 -15.76
N LEU A 280 -23.60 -11.13 -14.56
CA LEU A 280 -25.00 -11.53 -14.31
C LEU A 280 -25.97 -10.35 -14.29
N MET A 281 -25.49 -9.14 -14.02
CA MET A 281 -26.31 -7.96 -13.79
C MET A 281 -26.79 -7.32 -15.10
N ALA A 282 -28.02 -6.80 -15.10
CA ALA A 282 -28.51 -5.92 -16.16
C ALA A 282 -27.71 -4.60 -16.18
N ALA A 283 -27.77 -3.85 -17.28
CA ALA A 283 -26.98 -2.62 -17.43
C ALA A 283 -27.26 -1.59 -16.32
N ASP A 284 -28.52 -1.45 -15.91
CA ASP A 284 -28.95 -0.52 -14.88
C ASP A 284 -28.58 -0.98 -13.46
N GLN A 285 -28.51 -2.29 -13.22
CA GLN A 285 -27.93 -2.88 -12.00
C GLN A 285 -26.41 -2.64 -11.97
N ARG A 286 -25.70 -2.91 -13.07
CA ARG A 286 -24.24 -2.71 -13.17
C ARG A 286 -23.84 -1.28 -12.82
N ALA A 287 -24.59 -0.29 -13.31
CA ALA A 287 -24.31 1.13 -13.02
C ALA A 287 -24.40 1.51 -11.53
N VAL A 288 -25.02 0.69 -10.66
CA VAL A 288 -25.02 0.90 -9.21
C VAL A 288 -23.68 0.50 -8.58
N ILE A 289 -23.09 -0.59 -9.08
CA ILE A 289 -21.91 -1.25 -8.51
C ILE A 289 -20.62 -0.75 -9.19
N VAL A 290 -20.65 -0.63 -10.50
CA VAL A 290 -19.49 -0.36 -11.35
C VAL A 290 -19.50 1.08 -11.81
N ASN A 291 -18.39 1.77 -11.58
CA ASN A 291 -18.01 2.96 -12.31
C ASN A 291 -16.89 2.57 -13.29
N GLU A 292 -17.16 2.58 -14.59
CA GLU A 292 -16.23 2.09 -15.62
C GLU A 292 -14.86 2.79 -15.55
N GLU A 293 -14.83 4.08 -15.20
CA GLU A 293 -13.59 4.85 -15.09
C GLU A 293 -12.70 4.33 -13.94
N TRP A 294 -13.32 3.97 -12.81
CA TRP A 294 -12.64 3.60 -11.57
C TRP A 294 -12.66 2.10 -11.27
N GLN A 295 -13.26 1.30 -12.15
CA GLN A 295 -13.38 -0.13 -11.96
C GLN A 295 -12.00 -0.77 -11.76
N HIS A 296 -11.88 -1.57 -10.71
CA HIS A 296 -10.62 -2.24 -10.33
C HIS A 296 -9.45 -1.34 -9.94
N VAL A 297 -9.64 -0.02 -9.78
CA VAL A 297 -8.58 0.86 -9.29
C VAL A 297 -8.34 0.58 -7.80
N VAL A 298 -7.10 0.25 -7.45
CA VAL A 298 -6.68 -0.06 -6.07
C VAL A 298 -7.00 1.13 -5.17
N GLY A 299 -7.68 0.86 -4.05
CA GLY A 299 -8.04 1.86 -3.05
C GLY A 299 -9.26 2.73 -3.40
N ILE A 300 -9.86 2.57 -4.59
CA ILE A 300 -11.03 3.35 -5.02
C ILE A 300 -12.26 2.46 -5.17
N ASP A 301 -12.16 1.35 -5.91
CA ASP A 301 -13.28 0.46 -6.14
C ASP A 301 -13.51 -0.49 -4.94
N LEU A 302 -14.45 -0.10 -4.08
CA LEU A 302 -14.78 -0.82 -2.84
C LEU A 302 -15.43 -2.19 -3.07
N TYR A 303 -15.97 -2.45 -4.26
CA TYR A 303 -16.54 -3.75 -4.62
C TYR A 303 -15.52 -4.68 -5.27
N SER A 304 -14.31 -4.17 -5.55
CA SER A 304 -13.28 -4.90 -6.27
C SER A 304 -12.35 -5.66 -5.35
N PRO A 305 -11.87 -6.85 -5.75
CA PRO A 305 -10.77 -7.51 -5.07
C PRO A 305 -9.45 -6.71 -5.15
N ALA A 306 -9.35 -5.72 -6.04
CA ALA A 306 -8.20 -4.80 -6.10
C ALA A 306 -7.84 -4.18 -4.74
N LEU A 307 -8.82 -4.00 -3.84
CA LEU A 307 -8.60 -3.44 -2.51
C LEU A 307 -7.64 -4.29 -1.66
N MET A 308 -7.55 -5.60 -1.91
CA MET A 308 -6.61 -6.50 -1.22
C MET A 308 -5.13 -6.10 -1.43
N LEU A 309 -4.84 -5.39 -2.52
CA LEU A 309 -3.49 -4.96 -2.88
C LEU A 309 -3.06 -3.65 -2.20
N SER A 310 -3.95 -2.97 -1.47
CA SER A 310 -3.68 -1.61 -0.98
C SER A 310 -2.41 -1.47 -0.13
N LEU A 311 -1.94 -2.56 0.49
CA LEU A 311 -0.70 -2.59 1.28
C LEU A 311 0.49 -3.22 0.56
N ASN A 312 0.24 -3.88 -0.57
CA ASN A 312 1.20 -4.69 -1.31
C ASN A 312 1.72 -3.98 -2.56
N VAL A 313 1.18 -2.84 -2.95
CA VAL A 313 1.67 -2.12 -4.14
C VAL A 313 2.86 -1.26 -3.78
N ARG A 314 3.91 -1.34 -4.60
CA ARG A 314 5.12 -0.51 -4.50
C ARG A 314 5.31 0.27 -5.78
N PRO A 315 4.83 1.53 -5.86
CA PRO A 315 5.01 2.35 -7.04
C PRO A 315 6.50 2.65 -7.25
N LEU A 316 6.96 2.40 -8.47
CA LEU A 316 8.32 2.67 -8.92
C LEU A 316 8.24 3.63 -10.12
N LEU A 317 8.22 4.93 -9.82
CA LEU A 317 8.00 5.99 -10.80
C LEU A 317 9.35 6.66 -11.12
N LYS A 318 9.78 6.64 -12.39
CA LYS A 318 11.03 7.30 -12.83
C LYS A 318 10.88 7.95 -14.20
N ALA A 319 11.81 8.83 -14.56
CA ALA A 319 11.72 9.61 -15.80
C ALA A 319 12.11 8.80 -17.05
N SER A 320 12.85 7.70 -16.87
CA SER A 320 13.32 6.87 -17.97
C SER A 320 13.37 5.39 -17.60
N ARG A 321 13.44 4.52 -18.62
CA ARG A 321 13.61 3.07 -18.42
C ARG A 321 14.94 2.73 -17.76
N GLU A 322 16.00 3.50 -18.04
CA GLU A 322 17.32 3.33 -17.41
C GLU A 322 17.27 3.64 -15.91
N GLU A 323 16.61 4.74 -15.53
CA GLU A 323 16.40 5.07 -14.12
C GLU A 323 15.50 4.06 -13.40
N LEU A 324 14.46 3.55 -14.06
CA LEU A 324 13.63 2.46 -13.53
C LEU A 324 14.46 1.22 -13.24
N ARG A 325 15.26 0.79 -14.21
CA ARG A 325 16.14 -0.38 -14.08
C ARG A 325 17.11 -0.22 -12.92
N ALA A 326 17.80 0.92 -12.85
CA ALA A 326 18.76 1.20 -11.79
C ALA A 326 18.10 1.21 -10.40
N GLU A 327 16.94 1.83 -10.26
CA GLU A 327 16.22 1.83 -8.99
C GLU A 327 15.65 0.45 -8.63
N ALA A 328 15.13 -0.31 -9.60
CA ALA A 328 14.65 -1.67 -9.36
C ALA A 328 15.77 -2.56 -8.78
N LEU A 329 16.95 -2.56 -9.42
CA LEU A 329 18.14 -3.25 -8.91
C LEU A 329 18.51 -2.80 -7.50
N ALA A 330 18.52 -1.49 -7.26
CA ALA A 330 18.85 -0.94 -5.95
C ALA A 330 17.83 -1.33 -4.86
N GLN A 331 16.53 -1.33 -5.17
CA GLN A 331 15.47 -1.76 -4.24
C GLN A 331 15.56 -3.25 -3.95
N MET A 332 15.75 -4.09 -4.96
CA MET A 332 15.90 -5.54 -4.80
C MET A 332 17.14 -5.89 -3.97
N SER A 333 18.29 -5.27 -4.26
CA SER A 333 19.51 -5.45 -3.49
C SER A 333 19.30 -5.13 -2.00
N ARG A 334 18.68 -3.98 -1.69
CA ARG A 334 18.39 -3.58 -0.30
C ARG A 334 17.34 -4.46 0.37
N GLY A 335 16.22 -4.71 -0.30
CA GLY A 335 15.05 -5.41 0.25
C GLY A 335 15.33 -6.89 0.49
N TRP A 336 16.04 -7.54 -0.44
CA TRP A 336 16.35 -8.96 -0.38
C TRP A 336 17.75 -9.26 0.18
N LYS A 337 18.49 -8.22 0.59
CA LYS A 337 19.88 -8.31 1.07
C LYS A 337 20.75 -9.12 0.11
N ILE A 338 20.62 -8.84 -1.18
CA ILE A 338 21.47 -9.41 -2.22
C ILE A 338 22.58 -8.40 -2.50
N GLU A 339 23.82 -8.89 -2.55
CA GLU A 339 24.98 -8.07 -2.83
C GLU A 339 24.84 -7.40 -4.22
N ALA A 340 25.10 -6.09 -4.30
CA ALA A 340 24.78 -5.31 -5.49
C ALA A 340 25.55 -5.80 -6.72
N ALA A 341 26.81 -6.23 -6.58
CA ALA A 341 27.58 -6.76 -7.70
C ALA A 341 27.04 -8.12 -8.17
N ALA A 342 26.62 -9.00 -7.26
CA ALA A 342 25.95 -10.25 -7.61
C ALA A 342 24.65 -10.00 -8.41
N LEU A 343 23.84 -9.03 -8.01
CA LEU A 343 22.61 -8.68 -8.72
C LEU A 343 22.90 -8.01 -10.07
N GLU A 344 23.91 -7.13 -10.16
CA GLU A 344 24.35 -6.55 -11.43
C GLU A 344 24.89 -7.62 -12.38
N GLY A 345 25.53 -8.68 -11.86
CA GLY A 345 25.91 -9.86 -12.64
C GLY A 345 24.71 -10.61 -13.25
N GLN A 346 23.51 -10.38 -12.72
CA GLN A 346 22.23 -10.91 -13.22
C GLN A 346 21.35 -9.81 -13.84
N ALA A 347 21.95 -8.68 -14.23
CA ALA A 347 21.33 -7.56 -14.93
C ALA A 347 20.30 -7.96 -16.00
N PHE A 348 20.65 -8.96 -16.81
CA PHE A 348 19.80 -9.44 -17.90
C PHE A 348 18.45 -10.00 -17.42
N LEU A 349 18.35 -10.52 -16.20
CA LEU A 349 17.07 -10.98 -15.63
C LEU A 349 16.13 -9.78 -15.37
N VAL A 350 16.67 -8.65 -14.92
CA VAL A 350 15.89 -7.41 -14.75
C VAL A 350 15.49 -6.85 -16.11
N ASP A 351 16.39 -6.89 -17.10
CA ASP A 351 16.09 -6.45 -18.46
C ASP A 351 15.00 -7.32 -19.12
N ASN A 352 15.04 -8.63 -18.92
CA ASN A 352 13.99 -9.55 -19.36
C ASN A 352 12.66 -9.26 -18.67
N TRP A 353 12.67 -9.10 -17.33
CA TRP A 353 11.48 -8.75 -16.57
C TRP A 353 10.84 -7.46 -17.08
N LEU A 354 11.62 -6.39 -17.25
CA LEU A 354 11.14 -5.12 -17.80
C LEU A 354 10.62 -5.27 -19.24
N THR A 355 11.26 -6.10 -20.07
CA THR A 355 10.82 -6.38 -21.44
C THR A 355 9.44 -7.05 -21.46
N GLU A 356 9.18 -8.00 -20.55
CA GLU A 356 7.89 -8.67 -20.43
C GLU A 356 6.74 -7.72 -20.04
N LEU A 357 7.04 -6.59 -19.41
CA LEU A 357 6.02 -5.60 -19.06
C LEU A 357 5.50 -4.83 -20.29
N GLY A 358 6.24 -4.84 -21.40
CA GLY A 358 5.81 -4.27 -22.68
C GLY A 358 5.31 -2.82 -22.56
N ASP A 359 4.03 -2.61 -22.91
CA ASP A 359 3.39 -1.29 -22.96
C ASP A 359 3.24 -0.61 -21.59
N PHE A 360 3.38 -1.34 -20.48
CA PHE A 360 3.40 -0.74 -19.14
C PHE A 360 4.56 0.23 -18.92
N LEU A 361 5.60 0.14 -19.74
CA LEU A 361 6.75 1.03 -19.70
C LEU A 361 6.69 2.16 -20.74
N ASN A 362 5.54 2.33 -21.41
CA ASN A 362 5.32 3.51 -22.24
C ASN A 362 5.19 4.75 -21.33
N PRO A 363 5.80 5.89 -21.69
CA PRO A 363 5.72 7.09 -20.86
C PRO A 363 4.28 7.56 -20.65
N VAL A 364 3.88 7.75 -19.38
CA VAL A 364 2.56 8.23 -18.97
C VAL A 364 2.67 9.57 -18.23
N SER A 365 1.54 10.29 -18.10
CA SER A 365 1.47 11.45 -17.22
C SER A 365 1.60 11.04 -15.76
N GLN A 366 2.00 11.98 -14.89
CA GLN A 366 2.10 11.73 -13.45
C GLN A 366 0.79 11.22 -12.84
N SER A 367 -0.36 11.80 -13.23
CA SER A 367 -1.67 11.37 -12.73
C SER A 367 -2.04 9.96 -13.18
N ALA A 368 -1.73 9.59 -14.42
CA ALA A 368 -1.97 8.23 -14.91
C ALA A 368 -1.05 7.20 -14.22
N ALA A 369 0.17 7.59 -13.86
CA ALA A 369 1.12 6.74 -13.14
C ALA A 369 0.67 6.39 -11.70
N GLU A 370 -0.27 7.15 -11.13
CA GLU A 370 -0.83 6.93 -9.80
C GLU A 370 -2.08 6.03 -9.82
N VAL A 371 -2.67 5.80 -10.99
CA VAL A 371 -3.79 4.86 -11.16
C VAL A 371 -3.22 3.48 -11.37
N PHE A 372 -3.56 2.55 -10.47
CA PHE A 372 -3.15 1.15 -10.57
C PHE A 372 -4.36 0.24 -10.46
N ARG A 373 -4.50 -0.73 -11.37
CA ARG A 373 -5.66 -1.63 -11.44
C ARG A 373 -5.30 -3.07 -11.11
N SER A 374 -6.27 -3.87 -10.65
CA SER A 374 -6.03 -5.29 -10.39
C SER A 374 -5.61 -6.08 -11.63
N THR A 375 -6.12 -5.73 -12.82
CA THR A 375 -5.72 -6.38 -14.07
C THR A 375 -4.24 -6.15 -14.38
N GLU A 376 -3.72 -4.96 -14.07
CA GLU A 376 -2.30 -4.65 -14.17
C GLU A 376 -1.50 -5.42 -13.12
N ALA A 377 -2.01 -5.50 -11.89
CA ALA A 377 -1.39 -6.29 -10.82
C ALA A 377 -1.25 -7.77 -11.17
N LEU A 378 -2.23 -8.37 -11.87
CA LEU A 378 -2.13 -9.75 -12.35
C LEU A 378 -0.96 -9.90 -13.34
N VAL A 379 -0.83 -9.02 -14.33
CA VAL A 379 0.26 -9.11 -15.31
C VAL A 379 1.62 -8.87 -14.66
N LEU A 380 1.76 -7.78 -13.90
CA LEU A 380 2.99 -7.41 -13.22
C LEU A 380 3.41 -8.46 -12.19
N GLY A 381 2.46 -8.95 -11.40
CA GLY A 381 2.68 -9.97 -10.40
C GLY A 381 3.17 -11.28 -11.03
N ARG A 382 2.58 -11.73 -12.14
CA ARG A 382 3.04 -12.94 -12.85
C ARG A 382 4.45 -12.78 -13.41
N ALA A 383 4.77 -11.64 -14.01
CA ALA A 383 6.12 -11.35 -14.50
C ALA A 383 7.13 -11.30 -13.33
N GLN A 384 6.77 -10.67 -12.21
CA GLN A 384 7.62 -10.59 -11.03
C GLN A 384 7.85 -11.95 -10.36
N ILE A 385 6.82 -12.81 -10.27
CA ILE A 385 6.94 -14.19 -9.76
C ILE A 385 7.94 -14.99 -10.60
N LYS A 386 7.86 -14.88 -11.93
CA LYS A 386 8.80 -15.53 -12.85
C LYS A 386 10.22 -15.05 -12.59
N PHE A 387 10.43 -13.73 -12.56
CA PHE A 387 11.71 -13.11 -12.27
C PHE A 387 12.29 -13.58 -10.91
N MET A 388 11.49 -13.58 -9.85
CA MET A 388 11.93 -14.02 -8.51
C MET A 388 12.40 -15.48 -8.51
N LYS A 389 11.69 -16.37 -9.23
CA LYS A 389 12.08 -17.78 -9.37
C LYS A 389 13.38 -17.94 -10.14
N GLU A 390 13.54 -17.22 -11.25
CA GLU A 390 14.78 -17.22 -12.04
C GLU A 390 15.96 -16.68 -11.24
N LEU A 391 15.76 -15.61 -10.46
CA LEU A 391 16.79 -15.02 -9.61
C LEU A 391 17.24 -15.97 -8.49
N ILE A 392 16.29 -16.65 -7.83
CA ILE A 392 16.59 -17.67 -6.82
C ILE A 392 17.52 -18.75 -7.39
N LEU A 393 17.21 -19.22 -8.61
CA LEU A 393 18.00 -20.25 -9.28
C LEU A 393 19.37 -19.71 -9.72
N ALA A 394 19.41 -18.55 -10.36
CA ALA A 394 20.63 -17.98 -10.93
C ALA A 394 21.69 -17.63 -9.88
N LEU A 395 21.26 -17.14 -8.72
CA LEU A 395 22.15 -16.79 -7.61
C LEU A 395 22.31 -17.91 -6.57
N ASN A 396 21.63 -19.06 -6.76
CA ASN A 396 21.55 -20.14 -5.78
C ASN A 396 21.25 -19.60 -4.37
N LEU A 397 20.23 -18.75 -4.27
CA LEU A 397 19.94 -18.03 -3.03
C LEU A 397 19.67 -18.99 -1.88
N ALA A 398 20.26 -18.69 -0.72
CA ALA A 398 20.07 -19.45 0.52
C ALA A 398 19.93 -18.50 1.72
N GLY A 399 19.62 -19.06 2.88
CA GLY A 399 19.56 -18.32 4.15
C GLY A 399 18.59 -17.13 4.13
N ASP A 400 19.04 -16.00 4.67
CA ASP A 400 18.22 -14.79 4.83
C ASP A 400 17.72 -14.22 3.50
N SER A 401 18.57 -14.16 2.47
CA SER A 401 18.18 -13.61 1.16
C SER A 401 17.09 -14.45 0.50
N LEU A 402 17.20 -15.79 0.55
CA LEU A 402 16.14 -16.68 0.05
C LEU A 402 14.83 -16.48 0.81
N LYS A 403 14.91 -16.36 2.14
CA LYS A 403 13.74 -16.12 2.99
C LYS A 403 13.07 -14.79 2.66
N LEU A 404 13.86 -13.74 2.41
CA LEU A 404 13.36 -12.42 2.05
C LEU A 404 12.67 -12.45 0.68
N VAL A 405 13.29 -13.03 -0.34
CA VAL A 405 12.66 -13.18 -1.67
C VAL A 405 11.37 -14.00 -1.57
N ARG A 406 11.37 -15.15 -0.88
CA ARG A 406 10.15 -15.98 -0.76
C ARG A 406 9.04 -15.33 0.05
N GLY A 407 9.42 -14.52 1.05
CA GLY A 407 8.51 -13.83 1.95
C GLY A 407 7.97 -12.52 1.40
N ASP A 408 8.50 -12.05 0.28
CA ASP A 408 8.04 -10.85 -0.40
C ASP A 408 6.69 -11.11 -1.10
N ASP A 409 5.74 -10.22 -0.83
CA ASP A 409 4.40 -10.17 -1.42
C ASP A 409 4.08 -8.78 -1.98
N ASP A 410 5.09 -7.94 -2.17
CA ASP A 410 4.92 -6.65 -2.81
C ASP A 410 4.85 -6.80 -4.34
N VAL A 411 3.84 -6.19 -4.95
CA VAL A 411 3.72 -5.99 -6.39
C VAL A 411 4.45 -4.69 -6.75
N VAL A 412 5.59 -4.81 -7.42
CA VAL A 412 6.31 -3.64 -7.94
C VAL A 412 5.53 -3.09 -9.12
N TYR A 413 5.25 -1.79 -9.08
CA TYR A 413 4.50 -1.08 -10.11
C TYR A 413 5.40 -0.09 -10.87
N PRO A 414 6.17 -0.55 -11.87
CA PRO A 414 7.10 0.30 -12.62
C PRO A 414 6.36 1.15 -13.65
N ARG A 415 6.66 2.45 -13.66
CA ARG A 415 6.10 3.42 -14.60
C ARG A 415 7.14 4.45 -15.03
N VAL A 416 7.23 4.65 -16.34
CA VAL A 416 7.96 5.78 -16.92
C VAL A 416 7.05 6.99 -16.90
N VAL A 417 7.45 8.05 -16.20
CA VAL A 417 6.68 9.28 -16.09
C VAL A 417 7.28 10.35 -17.00
N GLN A 418 6.43 10.99 -17.80
CA GLN A 418 6.85 12.12 -18.64
C GLN A 418 7.37 13.27 -17.76
N ALA A 419 8.52 13.85 -18.14
CA ALA A 419 9.01 15.07 -17.51
C ALA A 419 7.96 16.19 -17.68
N LYS A 420 7.72 16.95 -16.61
CA LYS A 420 6.77 18.08 -16.60
C LYS A 420 7.24 19.24 -17.45
#